data_AF-A0A9Q0CRZ5-F1
#
_entry.id   AF-A0A9Q0CRZ5-F1
#
_cell.length_a   1.000
_cell.length_b   1.000
_cell.length_c   1.000
_cell.angle_alpha   90.00
_cell.angle_beta   90.00
_cell.angle_gamma   90.00
#
_symmetry.space_group_name_H-M   'P 1'
#
loop_
_entity.id
_entity.type
_entity.pdbx_description
1 polymer ?
#
loop_
_entity_poly.entity_id
_entity_poly.type
_entity_poly.pdbx_seq_one_letter_code
_entity_poly.pdbx_strand_id
1 'polypeptide(L)'
;MSSEKDAAPNMNSLRGFEVIDDIKSQLESVCPQTVSCSDILTIAARDSVVALGGANWTVFLGRRDSLTANQNAANSDLPSPDFDLSTLISAFANKGLSTTDMIALSGAHTIGLSRCSVFQNSIISDTSTKIDSSFAASLQANCSNGVNNSTAPLDTTTPTVFDTKYYQNLMEYKGLLHSDRVLYNNGSADLQVSIYAQNPYQFFTDFITGMIKMGNISVLTGSDGEIRINCRKTN
;
A
#
# COMPACT_ATOMS: atom_id res chain seq x y z
N MET A 1 -10.30 -20.20 13.23
CA MET A 1 -10.24 -18.79 12.81
C MET A 1 -9.61 -18.76 11.43
N SER A 2 -10.26 -18.14 10.44
CA SER A 2 -9.71 -18.04 9.10
C SER A 2 -8.69 -16.90 9.04
N SER A 3 -7.57 -17.13 8.37
CA SER A 3 -6.50 -16.12 8.26
C SER A 3 -6.90 -15.03 7.27
N GLU A 4 -6.53 -13.78 7.55
CA GLU A 4 -6.58 -12.71 6.54
C GLU A 4 -5.61 -12.96 5.38
N LYS A 5 -4.60 -13.82 5.54
CA LYS A 5 -3.71 -14.23 4.44
C LYS A 5 -4.45 -14.93 3.30
N ASP A 6 -5.60 -15.52 3.60
CA ASP A 6 -6.45 -16.22 2.64
C ASP A 6 -7.53 -15.29 2.05
N ALA A 7 -7.57 -14.01 2.42
CA ALA A 7 -8.44 -13.02 1.78
C ALA A 7 -7.96 -12.75 0.34
N ALA A 8 -8.89 -12.46 -0.58
CA ALA A 8 -8.58 -12.30 -2.00
C ALA A 8 -7.49 -11.25 -2.29
N PRO A 9 -7.44 -10.08 -1.61
CA PRO A 9 -6.37 -9.10 -1.83
C PRO A 9 -4.99 -9.56 -1.32
N ASN A 10 -4.95 -10.49 -0.37
CA ASN A 10 -3.74 -10.90 0.33
C ASN A 10 -3.16 -12.21 -0.22
N MET A 11 -4.02 -13.15 -0.59
CA MET A 11 -3.66 -14.49 -1.02
C MET A 11 -2.83 -14.43 -2.29
N ASN A 12 -1.66 -15.09 -2.27
CA ASN A 12 -0.67 -15.02 -3.33
C ASN A 12 -0.25 -13.57 -3.69
N SER A 13 -0.28 -12.63 -2.74
CA SER A 13 0.12 -11.24 -2.98
C SER A 13 1.04 -10.75 -1.87
N LEU A 14 0.55 -10.73 -0.62
CA LEU A 14 1.34 -10.35 0.55
C LEU A 14 2.56 -11.27 0.75
N ARG A 15 3.64 -10.68 1.25
CA ARG A 15 4.96 -11.31 1.43
C ARG A 15 5.75 -10.60 2.54
N GLY A 16 6.90 -11.16 2.94
CA GLY A 16 7.75 -10.58 3.99
C GLY A 16 7.37 -11.00 5.41
N PHE A 17 6.52 -12.02 5.57
CA PHE A 17 6.10 -12.50 6.88
C PHE A 17 7.28 -13.05 7.70
N GLU A 18 8.20 -13.72 7.02
CA GLU A 18 9.45 -14.25 7.57
C GLU A 18 10.36 -13.14 8.12
N VAL A 19 10.41 -11.98 7.46
CA VAL A 19 11.19 -10.83 7.96
C VAL A 19 10.61 -10.31 9.27
N ILE A 20 9.28 -10.27 9.40
CA ILE A 20 8.61 -9.89 10.65
C ILE A 20 8.85 -10.92 11.76
N ASP A 21 8.84 -12.21 11.43
CA ASP A 21 9.17 -13.26 12.40
C ASP A 21 10.61 -13.15 12.90
N ASP A 22 11.57 -12.88 11.99
CA ASP A 22 12.98 -12.72 12.33
C ASP A 22 13.22 -11.50 13.23
N ILE A 23 12.56 -10.37 12.93
CA ILE A 23 12.59 -9.18 13.80
C ILE A 23 12.00 -9.52 15.18
N LYS A 24 10.85 -10.20 15.21
CA LYS A 24 10.19 -10.59 16.45
C LYS A 24 11.07 -11.52 17.29
N SER A 25 11.68 -12.52 16.68
CA SER A 25 12.56 -13.46 17.37
C SER A 25 13.77 -12.76 18.00
N GLN A 26 14.38 -11.79 17.29
CA GLN A 26 15.48 -11.02 17.83
C GLN A 26 15.03 -10.12 18.98
N LEU A 27 13.90 -9.43 18.85
CA LEU A 27 13.36 -8.59 19.92
C LEU A 27 12.98 -9.41 21.16
N GLU A 28 12.39 -10.58 21.01
CA GLU A 28 12.08 -11.45 22.16
C GLU A 28 13.35 -11.94 22.89
N SER A 29 14.48 -12.04 22.21
CA SER A 29 15.75 -12.41 22.85
C SER A 29 16.37 -11.28 23.69
N VAL A 30 16.06 -10.02 23.37
CA VAL A 30 16.63 -8.83 24.02
C VAL A 30 15.67 -8.21 25.03
N CYS A 31 14.38 -8.14 24.69
CA CYS A 31 13.31 -7.58 25.50
C CYS A 31 12.07 -8.50 25.44
N PRO A 32 12.08 -9.63 26.18
CA PRO A 32 10.99 -10.60 26.17
C PRO A 32 9.63 -9.96 26.47
N GLN A 33 8.59 -10.36 25.70
CA GLN A 33 7.18 -9.97 25.89
C GLN A 33 6.95 -8.45 26.02
N THR A 34 7.79 -7.64 25.37
CA THR A 34 7.72 -6.18 25.49
C THR A 34 7.16 -5.51 24.24
N VAL A 35 7.59 -5.93 23.05
CA VAL A 35 7.23 -5.27 21.77
C VAL A 35 6.15 -6.05 21.05
N SER A 36 5.02 -5.41 20.74
CA SER A 36 3.92 -6.03 19.98
C SER A 36 4.28 -6.24 18.51
N CYS A 37 3.64 -7.22 17.88
CA CYS A 37 3.76 -7.43 16.44
C CYS A 37 3.18 -6.25 15.63
N SER A 38 2.12 -5.61 16.14
CA SER A 38 1.54 -4.39 15.58
C SER A 38 2.56 -3.24 15.51
N ASP A 39 3.35 -3.03 16.58
CA ASP A 39 4.38 -1.98 16.57
C ASP A 39 5.58 -2.35 15.70
N ILE A 40 5.98 -3.63 15.67
CA ILE A 40 7.03 -4.12 14.75
C ILE A 40 6.66 -3.80 13.30
N LEU A 41 5.45 -4.13 12.87
CA LEU A 41 5.02 -3.88 11.50
C LEU A 41 4.99 -2.37 11.17
N THR A 42 4.56 -1.54 12.12
CA THR A 42 4.52 -0.08 11.94
C THR A 42 5.93 0.51 11.81
N ILE A 43 6.87 0.07 12.64
CA ILE A 43 8.29 0.50 12.55
C ILE A 43 8.91 0.00 11.25
N ALA A 44 8.73 -1.28 10.91
CA ALA A 44 9.28 -1.88 9.70
C ALA A 44 8.80 -1.15 8.43
N ALA A 45 7.52 -0.74 8.39
CA ALA A 45 6.99 0.06 7.29
C ALA A 45 7.73 1.40 7.15
N ARG A 46 7.92 2.13 8.26
CA ARG A 46 8.67 3.40 8.27
C ARG A 46 10.11 3.20 7.84
N ASP A 47 10.80 2.22 8.42
CA ASP A 47 12.20 1.93 8.12
C ASP A 47 12.41 1.51 6.66
N SER A 48 11.45 0.79 6.07
CA SER A 48 11.47 0.41 4.65
C SER A 48 11.37 1.61 3.72
N VAL A 49 10.51 2.59 4.05
CA VAL A 49 10.40 3.84 3.27
C VAL A 49 11.71 4.62 3.31
N VAL A 50 12.31 4.77 4.50
CA VAL A 50 13.59 5.48 4.68
C VAL A 50 14.72 4.76 3.94
N ALA A 51 14.78 3.43 4.03
CA ALA A 51 15.81 2.63 3.36
C ALA A 51 15.78 2.78 1.83
N LEU A 52 14.63 3.12 1.26
CA LEU A 52 14.44 3.32 -0.18
C LEU A 52 14.48 4.80 -0.59
N GLY A 53 14.94 5.69 0.29
CA GLY A 53 15.16 7.12 -0.01
C GLY A 53 13.99 8.04 0.32
N GLY A 54 12.92 7.51 0.92
CA GLY A 54 11.77 8.30 1.36
C GLY A 54 12.02 9.07 2.67
N ALA A 55 11.04 9.87 3.06
CA ALA A 55 11.14 10.69 4.27
C ALA A 55 11.06 9.85 5.55
N ASN A 56 11.74 10.34 6.61
CA ASN A 56 11.67 9.77 7.95
C ASN A 56 10.60 10.49 8.79
N TRP A 57 9.97 9.78 9.72
CA TRP A 57 9.06 10.34 10.71
C TRP A 57 9.09 9.55 12.02
N THR A 58 8.61 10.18 13.10
CA THR A 58 8.44 9.50 14.38
C THR A 58 7.20 8.60 14.35
N VAL A 59 7.40 7.31 14.61
CA VAL A 59 6.32 6.34 14.75
C VAL A 59 5.80 6.37 16.19
N PHE A 60 4.49 6.58 16.38
CA PHE A 60 3.86 6.36 17.69
C PHE A 60 3.78 4.88 17.98
N LEU A 61 4.06 4.48 19.23
CA LEU A 61 4.10 3.09 19.69
C LEU A 61 3.10 2.86 20.82
N GLY A 62 2.98 1.62 21.28
CA GLY A 62 2.07 1.20 22.34
C GLY A 62 0.85 0.43 21.82
N ARG A 63 0.86 0.02 20.55
CA ARG A 63 -0.19 -0.86 20.01
C ARG A 63 -0.09 -2.24 20.64
N ARG A 64 -1.22 -2.92 20.74
CA ARG A 64 -1.31 -4.31 21.15
C ARG A 64 -1.83 -5.19 20.02
N ASP A 65 -1.56 -6.47 20.13
CA ASP A 65 -1.88 -7.47 19.14
C ASP A 65 -3.31 -7.99 19.35
N SER A 66 -4.05 -8.17 18.25
CA SER A 66 -5.41 -8.69 18.29
C SER A 66 -5.48 -10.13 18.85
N LEU A 67 -6.66 -10.58 19.25
CA LEU A 67 -6.89 -11.98 19.62
C LEU A 67 -7.51 -12.81 18.48
N THR A 68 -7.89 -12.14 17.39
CA THR A 68 -8.55 -12.74 16.23
C THR A 68 -8.04 -12.10 14.93
N ALA A 69 -8.26 -12.80 13.82
CA ALA A 69 -8.14 -12.25 12.47
C ALA A 69 -9.54 -12.13 11.86
N ASN A 70 -9.71 -11.25 10.86
CA ASN A 70 -11.00 -11.01 10.20
C ASN A 70 -10.88 -11.03 8.67
N GLN A 71 -10.86 -12.24 8.09
CA GLN A 71 -10.79 -12.44 6.63
C GLN A 71 -11.93 -11.74 5.87
N ASN A 72 -13.13 -11.67 6.44
CA ASN A 72 -14.26 -11.01 5.81
C ASN A 72 -14.04 -9.49 5.71
N ALA A 73 -13.54 -8.86 6.79
CA ALA A 73 -13.17 -7.45 6.75
C ALA A 73 -12.04 -7.18 5.76
N ALA A 74 -11.04 -8.06 5.67
CA ALA A 74 -9.99 -7.92 4.65
C ALA A 74 -10.55 -7.99 3.21
N ASN A 75 -11.55 -8.83 2.95
CA ASN A 75 -12.23 -8.89 1.65
C ASN A 75 -13.13 -7.68 1.35
N SER A 76 -13.74 -7.07 2.37
CA SER A 76 -14.66 -5.93 2.17
C SER A 76 -13.98 -4.57 2.22
N ASP A 77 -12.90 -4.43 3.00
CA ASP A 77 -12.35 -3.14 3.38
C ASP A 77 -11.10 -2.77 2.58
N LEU A 78 -10.39 -3.74 1.99
CA LEU A 78 -9.22 -3.48 1.16
C LEU A 78 -9.65 -3.03 -0.24
N PRO A 79 -9.24 -1.83 -0.70
CA PRO A 79 -9.66 -1.30 -2.00
C PRO A 79 -9.22 -2.19 -3.17
N SER A 80 -10.11 -2.34 -4.17
CA SER A 80 -9.78 -3.01 -5.42
C SER A 80 -8.93 -2.12 -6.33
N PRO A 81 -7.98 -2.67 -7.10
CA PRO A 81 -7.26 -1.94 -8.15
C PRO A 81 -8.17 -1.42 -9.27
N ASP A 82 -9.41 -1.90 -9.35
CA ASP A 82 -10.41 -1.51 -10.36
C ASP A 82 -11.45 -0.50 -9.85
N PHE A 83 -11.27 0.04 -8.63
CA PHE A 83 -12.18 1.06 -8.11
C PHE A 83 -12.02 2.41 -8.80
N ASP A 84 -13.16 3.06 -9.06
CA ASP A 84 -13.19 4.45 -9.49
C ASP A 84 -12.80 5.41 -8.34
N LEU A 85 -12.52 6.67 -8.70
CA LEU A 85 -12.08 7.68 -7.74
C LEU A 85 -13.08 7.89 -6.59
N SER A 86 -14.38 7.87 -6.87
CA SER A 86 -15.41 8.09 -5.85
C SER A 86 -15.44 6.95 -4.82
N THR A 87 -15.29 5.71 -5.31
CA THR A 87 -15.26 4.51 -4.50
C THR A 87 -13.99 4.45 -3.66
N LEU A 88 -12.83 4.85 -4.21
CA LEU A 88 -11.58 4.99 -3.44
C LEU A 88 -11.71 6.02 -2.32
N ILE A 89 -12.28 7.20 -2.61
CA ILE A 89 -12.53 8.24 -1.59
C ILE A 89 -13.42 7.68 -0.48
N SER A 90 -14.53 7.02 -0.82
CA SER A 90 -15.43 6.42 0.18
C SER A 90 -14.77 5.31 1.00
N ALA A 91 -13.96 4.45 0.37
CA ALA A 91 -13.26 3.37 1.06
C ALA A 91 -12.26 3.91 2.11
N PHE A 92 -11.49 4.95 1.76
CA PHE A 92 -10.57 5.61 2.69
C PHE A 92 -11.32 6.40 3.78
N ALA A 93 -12.40 7.09 3.42
CA ALA A 93 -13.23 7.82 4.38
C ALA A 93 -13.85 6.89 5.44
N ASN A 94 -14.23 5.66 5.07
CA ASN A 94 -14.70 4.63 6.01
C ASN A 94 -13.64 4.21 7.04
N LYS A 95 -12.37 4.51 6.78
CA LYS A 95 -11.24 4.31 7.69
C LYS A 95 -10.77 5.61 8.36
N GLY A 96 -11.53 6.69 8.22
CA GLY A 96 -11.20 8.00 8.80
C GLY A 96 -10.08 8.73 8.07
N LEU A 97 -9.78 8.35 6.82
CA LEU A 97 -8.75 8.97 5.98
C LEU A 97 -9.40 9.92 4.96
N SER A 98 -8.84 11.11 4.80
CA SER A 98 -9.32 12.11 3.84
C SER A 98 -8.90 11.77 2.41
N THR A 99 -9.47 12.48 1.42
CA THR A 99 -9.02 12.40 0.02
C THR A 99 -7.53 12.72 -0.13
N THR A 100 -7.01 13.70 0.62
CA THR A 100 -5.58 14.03 0.61
C THR A 100 -4.74 12.87 1.12
N ASP A 101 -5.18 12.22 2.22
CA ASP A 101 -4.50 11.04 2.76
C ASP A 101 -4.51 9.89 1.75
N MET A 102 -5.64 9.66 1.07
CA MET A 102 -5.77 8.63 0.02
C MET A 102 -4.80 8.86 -1.15
N ILE A 103 -4.76 10.09 -1.69
CA ILE A 103 -3.88 10.42 -2.83
C ILE A 103 -2.41 10.34 -2.40
N ALA A 104 -2.07 10.78 -1.19
CA ALA A 104 -0.72 10.69 -0.65
C ALA A 104 -0.30 9.21 -0.45
N LEU A 105 -1.13 8.41 0.22
CA LEU A 105 -0.83 7.00 0.50
C LEU A 105 -0.76 6.14 -0.77
N SER A 106 -1.51 6.50 -1.82
CA SER A 106 -1.37 5.88 -3.15
C SER A 106 0.05 6.05 -3.71
N GLY A 107 0.79 7.09 -3.28
CA GLY A 107 2.20 7.31 -3.61
C GLY A 107 3.12 6.18 -3.15
N ALA A 108 2.69 5.27 -2.27
CA ALA A 108 3.44 4.06 -1.95
C ALA A 108 3.67 3.16 -3.17
N HIS A 109 2.87 3.30 -4.24
CA HIS A 109 3.08 2.65 -5.54
C HIS A 109 4.30 3.18 -6.32
N THR A 110 5.07 4.14 -5.78
CA THR A 110 6.39 4.52 -6.30
C THR A 110 7.43 3.39 -6.23
N ILE A 111 7.15 2.33 -5.46
CA ILE A 111 7.98 1.12 -5.40
C ILE A 111 7.14 -0.14 -5.54
N GLY A 112 7.82 -1.24 -5.86
CA GLY A 112 7.21 -2.56 -5.85
C GLY A 112 6.59 -2.96 -7.18
N LEU A 113 5.85 -4.07 -7.15
CA LEU A 113 5.42 -4.80 -8.33
C LEU A 113 3.93 -5.15 -8.23
N SER A 114 3.25 -5.18 -9.38
CA SER A 114 1.93 -5.79 -9.51
C SER A 114 1.96 -6.96 -10.49
N ARG A 115 1.09 -7.94 -10.30
CA ARG A 115 0.97 -9.10 -11.19
C ARG A 115 0.10 -8.75 -12.39
N CYS A 116 0.40 -9.33 -13.54
CA CYS A 116 -0.42 -9.19 -14.75
C CYS A 116 -1.90 -9.51 -14.48
N SER A 117 -2.21 -10.52 -13.66
CA SER A 117 -3.59 -10.88 -13.30
C SER A 117 -4.40 -9.75 -12.65
N VAL A 118 -3.73 -8.74 -12.09
CA VAL A 118 -4.34 -7.61 -11.38
C VAL A 118 -4.70 -6.47 -12.34
N PHE A 119 -3.89 -6.21 -13.37
CA PHE A 119 -4.07 -5.03 -14.23
C PHE A 119 -4.37 -5.35 -15.70
N GLN A 120 -4.03 -6.53 -16.21
CA GLN A 120 -4.06 -6.80 -17.65
C GLN A 120 -5.43 -6.53 -18.30
N ASN A 121 -6.51 -6.86 -17.60
CA ASN A 121 -7.86 -6.65 -18.09
C ASN A 121 -8.14 -5.16 -18.26
N SER A 122 -7.82 -4.33 -17.25
CA SER A 122 -8.03 -2.90 -17.33
C SER A 122 -7.08 -2.20 -18.32
N ILE A 123 -5.94 -2.79 -18.68
CA ILE A 123 -5.11 -2.27 -19.79
C ILE A 123 -5.76 -2.51 -21.16
N ILE A 124 -6.53 -3.59 -21.31
CA ILE A 124 -7.15 -3.97 -22.60
C ILE A 124 -8.53 -3.34 -22.78
N SER A 125 -9.36 -3.36 -21.74
CA SER A 125 -10.79 -3.04 -21.86
C SER A 125 -11.22 -1.71 -21.24
N ASP A 126 -10.39 -1.06 -20.44
CA ASP A 126 -10.77 0.20 -19.79
C ASP A 126 -10.72 1.35 -20.80
N THR A 127 -11.87 1.95 -21.05
CA THR A 127 -12.03 3.15 -21.88
C THR A 127 -12.33 4.40 -21.05
N SER A 128 -12.46 4.26 -19.73
CA SER A 128 -12.81 5.34 -18.81
C SER A 128 -11.62 6.16 -18.35
N THR A 129 -10.40 5.61 -18.43
CA THR A 129 -9.15 6.30 -18.07
C THR A 129 -8.20 6.44 -19.25
N LYS A 130 -7.33 7.45 -19.19
CA LYS A 130 -6.26 7.64 -20.18
C LYS A 130 -5.06 6.75 -19.87
N ILE A 131 -4.46 6.17 -20.90
CA ILE A 131 -3.20 5.45 -20.82
C ILE A 131 -2.34 5.72 -22.05
N ASP A 132 -1.03 5.90 -21.86
CA ASP A 132 -0.09 6.04 -22.97
C ASP A 132 -0.07 4.76 -23.82
N SER A 133 -0.21 4.92 -25.13
CA SER A 133 -0.35 3.79 -26.06
C SER A 133 0.90 2.90 -26.12
N SER A 134 2.10 3.48 -26.01
CA SER A 134 3.35 2.73 -26.03
C SER A 134 3.56 1.95 -24.74
N PHE A 135 3.19 2.56 -23.61
CA PHE A 135 3.19 1.91 -22.31
C PHE A 135 2.19 0.75 -22.26
N ALA A 136 0.95 0.97 -22.69
CA ALA A 136 -0.08 -0.07 -22.77
C ALA A 136 0.37 -1.26 -23.64
N ALA A 137 0.95 -0.99 -24.81
CA ALA A 137 1.49 -2.04 -25.68
C ALA A 137 2.63 -2.83 -25.01
N SER A 138 3.51 -2.16 -24.26
CA SER A 138 4.60 -2.82 -23.52
C SER A 138 4.07 -3.74 -22.41
N LEU A 139 3.04 -3.30 -21.68
CA LEU A 139 2.39 -4.09 -20.64
C LEU A 139 1.65 -5.30 -21.22
N GLN A 140 0.93 -5.12 -22.32
CA GLN A 140 0.28 -6.22 -23.03
C GLN A 140 1.30 -7.25 -23.50
N ALA A 141 2.42 -6.82 -24.09
CA ALA A 141 3.49 -7.72 -24.51
C ALA A 141 4.09 -8.50 -23.32
N ASN A 142 4.32 -7.83 -22.18
CA ASN A 142 4.81 -8.48 -20.96
C ASN A 142 3.84 -9.56 -20.42
N CYS A 143 2.53 -9.31 -20.52
CA CYS A 143 1.49 -10.22 -20.01
C CYS A 143 1.03 -11.29 -21.02
N SER A 144 1.37 -11.16 -22.31
CA SER A 144 0.92 -12.06 -23.39
C SER A 144 1.49 -13.48 -23.31
N ASN A 145 2.61 -13.69 -22.59
CA ASN A 145 3.33 -14.97 -22.56
C ASN A 145 2.74 -16.02 -21.59
N GLY A 146 1.46 -15.90 -21.21
CA GLY A 146 0.72 -16.96 -20.51
C GLY A 146 1.17 -17.25 -19.07
N VAL A 147 2.04 -16.42 -18.49
CA VAL A 147 2.41 -16.54 -17.09
C VAL A 147 1.55 -15.55 -16.30
N ASN A 148 0.41 -16.02 -15.77
CA ASN A 148 -0.42 -15.24 -14.83
C ASN A 148 0.38 -14.72 -13.60
N ASN A 149 1.58 -15.26 -13.38
CA ASN A 149 2.53 -14.84 -12.34
C ASN A 149 3.58 -13.81 -12.80
N SER A 150 3.60 -13.38 -14.07
CA SER A 150 4.46 -12.26 -14.50
C SER A 150 4.08 -10.99 -13.76
N THR A 151 5.08 -10.15 -13.51
CA THR A 151 4.91 -8.87 -12.82
C THR A 151 5.37 -7.71 -13.68
N ALA A 152 4.88 -6.52 -13.35
CA ALA A 152 5.36 -5.24 -13.83
C ALA A 152 5.57 -4.30 -12.63
N PRO A 153 6.53 -3.36 -12.70
CA PRO A 153 6.71 -2.40 -11.64
C PRO A 153 5.53 -1.42 -11.57
N LEU A 154 5.12 -1.05 -10.36
CA LEU A 154 4.10 -0.03 -10.13
C LEU A 154 4.60 1.36 -10.59
N ASP A 155 5.90 1.60 -10.47
CA ASP A 155 6.61 2.76 -11.01
C ASP A 155 7.58 2.33 -12.13
N THR A 156 7.30 2.75 -13.36
CA THR A 156 8.13 2.38 -14.53
C THR A 156 9.44 3.17 -14.61
N THR A 157 9.58 4.26 -13.84
CA THR A 157 10.71 5.18 -13.91
C THR A 157 11.76 4.87 -12.84
N THR A 158 11.35 4.69 -11.59
CA THR A 158 12.26 4.38 -10.46
C THR A 158 11.69 3.27 -9.56
N PRO A 159 11.60 2.02 -10.04
CA PRO A 159 10.82 0.94 -9.40
C PRO A 159 11.24 0.53 -7.97
N THR A 160 12.40 1.01 -7.51
CA THR A 160 12.97 0.71 -6.19
C THR A 160 13.43 1.96 -5.45
N VAL A 161 12.96 3.15 -5.82
CA VAL A 161 13.24 4.40 -5.11
C VAL A 161 11.91 4.97 -4.62
N PHE A 162 11.85 5.34 -3.35
CA PHE A 162 10.66 5.96 -2.79
C PHE A 162 10.69 7.47 -3.05
N ASP A 163 10.07 7.90 -4.17
CA ASP A 163 10.10 9.29 -4.62
C ASP A 163 8.74 9.74 -5.22
N THR A 164 8.73 10.80 -6.04
CA THR A 164 7.51 11.33 -6.69
C THR A 164 7.32 10.89 -8.14
N LYS A 165 8.16 9.98 -8.65
CA LYS A 165 8.06 9.49 -10.04
C LYS A 165 6.73 8.80 -10.30
N TYR A 166 6.14 8.16 -9.30
CA TYR A 166 4.76 7.69 -9.35
C TYR A 166 3.79 8.76 -9.90
N TYR A 167 3.76 9.96 -9.31
CA TYR A 167 2.86 11.02 -9.75
C TYR A 167 3.23 11.61 -11.11
N GLN A 168 4.53 11.69 -11.43
CA GLN A 168 4.98 12.11 -12.76
C GLN A 168 4.53 11.13 -13.84
N ASN A 169 4.59 9.82 -13.56
CA ASN A 169 4.08 8.78 -14.44
C ASN A 169 2.57 8.96 -14.66
N LEU A 170 1.78 9.29 -13.63
CA LEU A 170 0.34 9.53 -13.80
C LEU A 170 0.05 10.69 -14.77
N MET A 171 0.82 11.78 -14.68
CA MET A 171 0.70 12.93 -15.59
C MET A 171 1.06 12.58 -17.04
N GLU A 172 1.92 11.57 -17.23
CA GLU A 172 2.28 11.00 -18.53
C GLU A 172 1.35 9.86 -18.97
N TYR A 173 0.26 9.60 -18.24
CA TYR A 173 -0.68 8.50 -18.47
C TYR A 173 -0.01 7.11 -18.41
N LYS A 174 0.99 6.95 -17.53
CA LYS A 174 1.73 5.72 -17.26
C LYS A 174 1.42 5.10 -15.89
N GLY A 175 0.21 5.31 -15.37
CA GLY A 175 -0.28 4.60 -14.19
C GLY A 175 -0.60 3.14 -14.51
N LEU A 176 -0.13 2.20 -13.69
CA LEU A 176 -0.29 0.77 -13.96
C LEU A 176 -1.71 0.28 -13.65
N LEU A 177 -2.21 0.58 -12.45
CA LEU A 177 -3.53 0.12 -12.01
C LEU A 177 -4.61 1.10 -12.49
N HIS A 178 -5.85 0.61 -12.64
CA HIS A 178 -6.98 1.52 -12.90
C HIS A 178 -7.15 2.53 -11.75
N SER A 179 -7.02 2.07 -10.50
CA SER A 179 -7.04 2.90 -9.29
C SER A 179 -5.98 3.99 -9.26
N ASP A 180 -4.85 3.81 -9.95
CA ASP A 180 -3.81 4.84 -10.09
C ASP A 180 -4.21 5.85 -11.17
N ARG A 181 -4.67 5.34 -12.33
CA ARG A 181 -5.07 6.16 -13.48
C ARG A 181 -6.23 7.09 -13.16
N VAL A 182 -7.19 6.67 -12.33
CA VAL A 182 -8.32 7.53 -11.92
C VAL A 182 -7.92 8.73 -11.07
N LEU A 183 -6.71 8.75 -10.50
CA LEU A 183 -6.20 9.90 -9.75
C LEU A 183 -5.82 11.08 -10.65
N TYR A 184 -5.57 10.83 -11.95
CA TYR A 184 -5.24 11.85 -12.95
C TYR A 184 -6.03 11.65 -14.24
N ASN A 185 -7.33 11.96 -14.18
CA ASN A 185 -8.27 11.68 -15.27
C ASN A 185 -9.34 12.78 -15.44
N ASN A 186 -8.90 14.05 -15.40
CA ASN A 186 -9.77 15.24 -15.40
C ASN A 186 -10.73 15.29 -14.19
N GLY A 187 -10.29 14.78 -13.04
CA GLY A 187 -11.07 14.66 -11.81
C GLY A 187 -10.65 15.63 -10.71
N SER A 188 -11.24 15.47 -9.53
CA SER A 188 -10.93 16.29 -8.35
C SER A 188 -9.54 16.03 -7.75
N ALA A 189 -8.89 14.91 -8.12
CA ALA A 189 -7.56 14.54 -7.64
C ALA A 189 -6.41 15.14 -8.49
N ASP A 190 -6.69 15.57 -9.73
CA ASP A 190 -5.67 15.98 -10.71
C ASP A 190 -4.75 17.09 -10.20
N LEU A 191 -5.30 18.08 -9.48
CA LEU A 191 -4.53 19.19 -8.92
C LEU A 191 -3.52 18.69 -7.88
N GLN A 192 -3.94 17.81 -6.96
CA GLN A 192 -3.07 17.28 -5.92
C GLN A 192 -1.97 16.39 -6.51
N VAL A 193 -2.31 15.55 -7.50
CA VAL A 193 -1.32 14.75 -8.25
C VAL A 193 -0.28 15.65 -8.91
N SER A 194 -0.73 16.73 -9.57
CA SER A 194 0.17 17.70 -10.22
C SER A 194 1.09 18.41 -9.23
N ILE A 195 0.61 18.70 -8.02
CA ILE A 195 1.40 19.28 -6.93
C ILE A 195 2.46 18.27 -6.48
N TYR A 196 2.10 17.02 -6.19
CA TYR A 196 3.05 16.01 -5.74
C TYR A 196 4.12 15.69 -6.80
N ALA A 197 3.74 15.64 -8.07
CA ALA A 197 4.68 15.42 -9.17
C ALA A 197 5.79 16.49 -9.26
N GLN A 198 5.50 17.73 -8.85
CA GLN A 198 6.43 18.87 -8.95
C GLN A 198 7.04 19.27 -7.60
N ASN A 199 6.45 18.84 -6.48
CA ASN A 199 6.84 19.24 -5.14
C ASN A 199 7.00 18.02 -4.22
N PRO A 200 8.19 17.38 -4.23
CA PRO A 200 8.50 16.26 -3.33
C PRO A 200 8.30 16.59 -1.85
N TYR A 201 8.56 17.84 -1.44
CA TYR A 201 8.36 18.26 -0.06
C TYR A 201 6.88 18.17 0.36
N GLN A 202 5.97 18.64 -0.50
CA GLN A 202 4.53 18.54 -0.21
C GLN A 202 4.06 17.09 -0.19
N PHE A 203 4.51 16.27 -1.14
CA PHE A 203 4.22 14.83 -1.15
C PHE A 203 4.65 14.16 0.16
N PHE A 204 5.91 14.31 0.57
CA PHE A 204 6.40 13.66 1.77
C PHE A 204 5.72 14.16 3.04
N THR A 205 5.37 15.44 3.11
CA THR A 205 4.62 16.01 4.24
C THR A 205 3.25 15.34 4.39
N ASP A 206 2.51 15.21 3.30
CA ASP A 206 1.17 14.61 3.31
C ASP A 206 1.25 13.07 3.45
N PHE A 207 2.28 12.43 2.87
CA PHE A 207 2.52 10.99 3.02
C PHE A 207 2.81 10.62 4.48
N ILE A 208 3.67 11.38 5.16
CA ILE A 208 3.95 11.18 6.60
C ILE A 208 2.65 11.35 7.40
N THR A 209 1.89 12.40 7.12
CA THR A 209 0.61 12.65 7.80
C THR A 209 -0.37 11.49 7.60
N GLY A 210 -0.50 11.00 6.36
CA GLY A 210 -1.32 9.85 6.00
C GLY A 210 -0.84 8.57 6.70
N MET A 211 0.47 8.30 6.73
CA MET A 211 1.05 7.13 7.41
C MET A 211 0.81 7.15 8.92
N ILE A 212 0.95 8.32 9.56
CA ILE A 212 0.66 8.47 10.99
C ILE A 212 -0.83 8.24 11.27
N LYS A 213 -1.73 8.82 10.47
CA LYS A 213 -3.18 8.59 10.62
C LYS A 213 -3.53 7.11 10.41
N MET A 214 -3.02 6.50 9.33
CA MET A 214 -3.24 5.10 9.01
C MET A 214 -2.76 4.17 10.13
N GLY A 215 -1.58 4.45 10.70
CA GLY A 215 -1.04 3.71 11.84
C GLY A 215 -1.87 3.87 13.13
N ASN A 216 -2.80 4.83 13.21
CA ASN A 216 -3.63 5.07 14.40
C ASN A 216 -5.09 4.61 14.23
N ILE A 217 -5.42 3.91 13.15
CA ILE A 217 -6.77 3.38 12.92
C ILE A 217 -7.05 2.25 13.93
N SER A 218 -8.07 2.44 14.77
CA SER A 218 -8.67 1.41 15.63
C SER A 218 -7.67 0.57 16.44
N VAL A 219 -6.61 1.21 16.95
CA VAL A 219 -5.53 0.52 17.67
C VAL A 219 -5.99 -0.01 19.04
N LEU A 220 -5.51 -1.20 19.41
CA LEU A 220 -5.65 -1.74 20.76
C LEU A 220 -4.54 -1.17 21.65
N THR A 221 -4.88 -0.74 22.86
CA THR A 221 -3.93 -0.12 23.80
C THR A 221 -4.22 -0.57 25.24
N GLY A 222 -3.34 -0.22 26.19
CA GLY A 222 -3.55 -0.53 27.60
C GLY A 222 -3.62 -2.04 27.87
N SER A 223 -4.78 -2.53 28.31
CA SER A 223 -5.03 -3.95 28.57
C SER A 223 -5.72 -4.68 27.41
N ASP A 224 -6.12 -3.99 26.34
CA ASP A 224 -6.86 -4.59 25.23
C ASP A 224 -5.91 -5.35 24.30
N GLY A 225 -6.21 -6.62 24.02
CA GLY A 225 -5.33 -7.50 23.25
C GLY A 225 -4.10 -7.97 24.05
N GLU A 226 -3.05 -8.37 23.35
CA GLU A 226 -1.85 -8.97 23.96
C GLU A 226 -0.53 -8.45 23.37
N ILE A 227 0.60 -8.86 23.97
CA ILE A 227 1.91 -8.80 23.31
C ILE A 227 2.22 -10.23 22.89
N ARG A 228 2.06 -10.54 21.61
CA ARG A 228 2.31 -11.91 21.11
C ARG A 228 3.78 -12.22 21.20
N ILE A 229 4.14 -13.45 21.59
CA ILE A 229 5.52 -13.94 21.52
C ILE A 229 5.85 -14.40 20.09
N ASN A 230 4.85 -14.86 19.35
CA ASN A 230 4.96 -15.27 17.95
C ASN A 230 3.86 -14.57 17.14
N CYS A 231 4.23 -13.76 16.14
CA CYS A 231 3.26 -12.94 15.41
C CYS A 231 2.19 -13.73 14.63
N ARG A 232 2.41 -15.03 14.40
CA ARG A 232 1.50 -15.89 13.62
C ARG A 232 0.36 -16.50 14.42
N LYS A 233 0.40 -16.43 15.75
CA LYS A 233 -0.61 -17.04 16.61
C LYS A 233 -0.80 -16.21 17.87
N THR A 234 -1.97 -16.33 18.48
CA THR A 234 -2.18 -15.82 19.83
C THR A 234 -1.30 -16.57 20.83
N ASN A 235 -1.03 -15.99 21.99
CA ASN A 235 -0.26 -16.66 23.06
C ASN A 235 -0.97 -17.90 23.60
#